data_AF-A0A7Y4WPP7-F1
#
_entry.id   AF-A0A7Y4WPP7-F1
#
_cell.length_a   1.000
_cell.length_b   1.000
_cell.length_c   1.000
_cell.angle_alpha   90.00
_cell.angle_beta   90.00
_cell.angle_gamma   90.00
#
_symmetry.space_group_name_H-M   'P 1'
#
loop_
_entity.id
_entity.type
_entity.pdbx_description
1 polymer ?
#
loop_
_entity_poly.entity_id
_entity_poly.type
_entity_poly.pdbx_seq_one_letter_code
_entity_poly.pdbx_strand_id
1 'polypeptide(L)'
;GSEVTVRGSTSMTGRLASVTAESVKLPDDEGTTTQHRVGVMTSGGLKQFVLEEAASVTFNDPVLARQIEQALAAVAEHREGQGRTLKIRATGDGTRNVTVAYVVEAPLWKSSYRATTLGTGKAKMQGWAVLENVTGNDWVDVDLTVVTGNPVTFRQALYATYYVTRPEVPVEILGRILPKPDDGGVAAGEREERAAMVAPPPPPPAPMMAPPMSRAKGGRDGEMAESDDAPAKPIAAESKEAATQVTFRMPFTVTVMNGQSLAVPIIDEEVPGELVSFYQPETHPRHPLASLKLTNTTKNGLPPGVLTLYEKGKDGTDYVGDAQLSALPVTESRLLGFALDQKVLIDKEDKAEKRISKATLANGIFKASIVDERTTVYTIKGAAKEDRKIVVEHPRSAGWELVTPDPKTAEMTDVAFRVPFDVKAGTTVKHTVTTQWPRDEETALVDIDLDTVLAYASNENLTPGQRAAFTRMGEMKRKVQELDAQIENEGEARDRLFEDQGRIRENIKAVPAGSDLQSRYLREMGKLEDEAQTHKRNIDRLTRERTTQQQALADYVAGLQL
;
A
#
# COMPACT_ATOMS: atom_id res chain seq x y z
N GLY A 1 -52.01 28.75 6.67
CA GLY A 1 -51.99 27.31 7.03
C GLY A 1 -53.41 26.81 7.29
N SER A 2 -53.53 25.54 7.65
CA SER A 2 -54.82 24.91 7.99
C SER A 2 -55.41 25.49 9.27
N GLU A 3 -56.73 25.35 9.41
CA GLU A 3 -57.40 25.71 10.64
C GLU A 3 -57.07 24.71 11.74
N VAL A 4 -56.68 25.22 12.90
CA VAL A 4 -56.34 24.43 14.07
C VAL A 4 -57.16 24.89 15.28
N THR A 5 -57.46 23.93 16.14
CA THR A 5 -57.98 24.18 17.48
C THR A 5 -56.91 23.78 18.48
N VAL A 6 -56.51 24.73 19.32
CA VAL A 6 -55.47 24.54 20.33
C VAL A 6 -56.10 24.60 21.70
N ARG A 7 -55.76 23.65 22.56
CA ARG A 7 -56.12 23.66 23.98
C ARG A 7 -54.84 23.71 24.82
N GLY A 8 -54.80 24.59 25.80
CA GLY A 8 -53.70 24.82 26.73
C GLY A 8 -54.14 25.83 27.78
N SER A 9 -53.24 26.71 28.23
CA SER A 9 -53.55 27.82 29.14
C SER A 9 -54.63 28.77 28.59
N THR A 10 -54.71 28.89 27.25
CA THR A 10 -55.80 29.58 26.55
C THR A 10 -56.28 28.70 25.39
N SER A 11 -57.58 28.52 25.24
CA SER A 11 -58.15 27.83 24.07
C SER A 11 -58.37 28.82 22.93
N MET A 12 -57.93 28.46 21.73
CA MET A 12 -58.11 29.29 20.54
C MET A 12 -58.27 28.44 19.28
N THR A 13 -59.05 28.97 18.34
CA THR A 13 -59.30 28.37 17.03
C THR A 13 -59.03 29.40 15.96
N GLY A 14 -58.31 29.00 14.91
CA GLY A 14 -57.98 29.88 13.79
C GLY A 14 -56.99 29.23 12.84
N ARG A 15 -56.52 29.97 11.85
CA ARG A 15 -55.60 29.45 10.84
C ARG A 15 -54.15 29.63 11.25
N LEU A 16 -53.34 28.58 11.11
CA LEU A 16 -51.90 28.66 11.31
C LEU A 16 -51.28 29.71 10.38
N ALA A 17 -50.53 30.65 10.96
CA ALA A 17 -49.86 31.74 10.27
C ALA A 17 -48.33 31.59 10.27
N SER A 18 -47.74 31.14 11.39
CA SER A 18 -46.30 30.95 11.52
C SER A 18 -45.95 29.91 12.59
N VAL A 19 -44.76 29.32 12.46
CA VAL A 19 -44.09 28.55 13.51
C VAL A 19 -42.65 29.05 13.56
N THR A 20 -42.21 29.50 14.72
CA THR A 20 -40.87 30.07 14.91
C THR A 20 -40.19 29.37 16.07
N ALA A 21 -38.99 28.83 15.82
CA ALA A 21 -38.16 28.26 16.88
C ALA A 21 -37.48 29.40 17.66
N GLU A 22 -37.61 29.38 18.98
CA GLU A 22 -37.01 30.32 19.91
C GLU A 22 -36.15 29.55 20.91
N SER A 23 -34.93 30.05 21.15
CA SER A 23 -34.05 29.50 22.19
C SER A 23 -34.33 30.22 23.50
N VAL A 24 -34.78 29.48 24.50
CA VAL A 24 -35.16 30.01 25.82
C VAL A 24 -34.21 29.44 26.87
N LYS A 25 -33.68 30.32 27.73
CA LYS A 25 -32.86 29.90 28.87
C LYS A 25 -33.75 29.23 29.92
N LEU A 26 -33.34 28.05 30.37
CA LEU A 26 -33.97 27.35 31.48
C LEU A 26 -33.68 28.12 32.79
N PRO A 27 -34.58 28.04 33.79
CA PRO A 27 -34.30 28.54 35.15
C PRO A 27 -33.02 27.89 35.72
N ASP A 28 -32.40 28.55 36.71
CA ASP A 28 -31.26 28.01 37.48
C ASP A 28 -30.00 27.66 36.66
N ASP A 29 -29.81 28.31 35.51
CA ASP A 29 -28.64 28.15 34.62
C ASP A 29 -28.46 26.71 34.06
N GLU A 30 -29.53 25.90 34.02
CA GLU A 30 -29.55 24.53 33.49
C GLU A 30 -29.46 24.44 31.95
N GLY A 31 -29.08 25.53 31.28
CA GLY A 31 -28.86 25.60 29.82
C GLY A 31 -29.97 26.28 29.04
N THR A 32 -30.02 26.01 27.73
CA THR A 32 -31.02 26.56 26.80
C THR A 32 -31.85 25.43 26.20
N THR A 33 -33.16 25.61 26.13
CA THR A 33 -34.06 24.73 25.38
C THR A 33 -34.63 25.44 24.16
N THR A 34 -35.07 24.67 23.17
CA THR A 34 -35.78 25.23 22.01
C THR A 34 -37.27 25.08 22.22
N GLN A 35 -38.01 26.17 22.11
CA GLN A 35 -39.47 26.20 22.11
C GLN A 35 -39.99 26.71 20.77
N HIS A 36 -41.19 26.30 20.39
CA HIS A 36 -41.81 26.69 19.13
C HIS A 36 -43.00 27.61 19.39
N ARG A 37 -42.84 28.89 19.02
CA ARG A 37 -43.93 29.86 19.05
C ARG A 37 -44.76 29.74 17.79
N VAL A 38 -46.04 29.45 17.95
CA VAL A 38 -46.99 29.25 16.86
C VAL A 38 -47.95 30.44 16.79
N GLY A 39 -48.01 31.10 15.64
CA GLY A 39 -48.97 32.15 15.34
C GLY A 39 -50.24 31.58 14.72
N VAL A 40 -51.40 31.94 15.27
CA VAL A 40 -52.73 31.54 14.80
C VAL A 40 -53.57 32.78 14.52
N MET A 41 -53.99 32.95 13.28
CA MET A 41 -54.93 34.00 12.87
C MET A 41 -56.35 33.62 13.28
N THR A 42 -56.87 34.28 14.31
CA THR A 42 -58.24 34.08 14.82
C THR A 42 -59.17 35.19 14.31
N SER A 43 -60.48 35.06 14.54
CA SER A 43 -61.45 36.13 14.23
C SER A 43 -61.18 37.44 15.00
N GLY A 44 -60.52 37.34 16.17
CA GLY A 44 -60.10 38.48 16.99
C GLY A 44 -58.69 39.00 16.69
N GLY A 45 -58.07 38.57 15.58
CA GLY A 45 -56.71 38.92 15.20
C GLY A 45 -55.68 37.80 15.44
N LEU A 46 -54.41 38.11 15.20
CA LEU A 46 -53.30 37.18 15.39
C LEU A 46 -53.06 36.92 16.87
N LYS A 47 -53.17 35.66 17.28
CA LYS A 47 -52.80 35.17 18.62
C LYS A 47 -51.61 34.22 18.51
N GLN A 48 -50.89 34.03 19.61
CA GLN A 48 -49.74 33.16 19.66
C GLN A 48 -49.82 32.22 20.87
N PHE A 49 -49.24 31.03 20.74
CA PHE A 49 -49.04 30.08 21.83
C PHE A 49 -47.69 29.38 21.68
N VAL A 50 -47.17 28.81 22.77
CA VAL A 50 -45.98 27.95 22.77
C VAL A 50 -46.43 26.50 22.57
N LEU A 51 -45.89 25.82 21.56
CA LEU A 51 -46.34 24.48 21.19
C LEU A 51 -46.09 23.45 22.29
N GLU A 52 -44.96 23.55 22.98
CA GLU A 52 -44.55 22.67 24.07
C GLU A 52 -45.45 22.79 25.30
N GLU A 53 -46.16 23.90 25.45
CA GLU A 53 -47.12 24.16 26.54
C GLU A 53 -48.58 23.82 26.13
N ALA A 54 -48.81 23.46 24.87
CA ALA A 54 -50.13 23.11 24.38
C ALA A 54 -50.51 21.68 24.84
N ALA A 55 -51.66 21.55 25.50
CA ALA A 55 -52.20 20.25 25.87
C ALA A 55 -52.70 19.45 24.66
N SER A 56 -53.20 20.13 23.62
CA SER A 56 -53.54 19.50 22.34
C SER A 56 -53.57 20.51 21.21
N VAL A 57 -53.19 20.05 20.01
CA VAL A 57 -53.39 20.76 18.74
C VAL A 57 -54.16 19.85 17.82
N THR A 58 -55.37 20.26 17.43
CA THR A 58 -56.23 19.51 16.50
C THR A 58 -56.26 20.25 15.18
N PHE A 59 -55.98 19.54 14.08
CA PHE A 59 -56.21 20.07 12.73
C PHE A 59 -57.68 19.85 12.37
N ASN A 60 -58.41 20.94 12.09
CA ASN A 60 -59.84 20.87 11.80
C ASN A 60 -60.15 20.43 10.36
N ASP A 61 -59.13 20.36 9.50
CA ASP A 61 -59.26 19.87 8.12
C ASP A 61 -59.20 18.32 8.09
N PRO A 62 -60.31 17.64 7.73
CA PRO A 62 -60.37 16.18 7.74
C PRO A 62 -59.47 15.51 6.70
N VAL A 63 -59.11 16.20 5.61
CA VAL A 63 -58.17 15.67 4.60
C VAL A 63 -56.76 15.70 5.15
N LEU A 64 -56.35 16.82 5.74
CA LEU A 64 -55.03 16.94 6.34
C LEU A 64 -54.86 16.02 7.56
N ALA A 65 -55.89 15.89 8.40
CA ALA A 65 -55.86 14.95 9.52
C ALA A 65 -55.58 13.51 9.05
N ARG A 66 -56.27 13.07 7.98
CA ARG A 66 -56.03 11.76 7.37
C ARG A 66 -54.64 11.62 6.76
N GLN A 67 -54.11 12.68 6.14
CA GLN A 67 -52.74 12.68 5.60
C GLN A 67 -51.69 12.58 6.71
N ILE A 68 -51.89 13.27 7.83
CA ILE A 68 -51.02 13.19 9.01
C ILE A 68 -51.07 11.77 9.60
N GLU A 69 -52.26 11.18 9.73
CA GLU A 69 -52.41 9.79 10.17
C GLU A 69 -51.70 8.80 9.23
N GLN A 70 -51.84 8.96 7.92
CA GLN A 70 -51.14 8.13 6.93
C GLN A 70 -49.63 8.31 6.97
N ALA A 71 -49.13 9.54 7.15
CA ALA A 71 -47.71 9.81 7.28
C ALA A 71 -47.14 9.22 8.57
N LEU A 72 -47.85 9.34 9.70
CA LEU A 72 -47.47 8.72 10.98
C LEU A 72 -47.49 7.20 10.89
N ALA A 73 -48.47 6.61 10.21
CA ALA A 73 -48.52 5.18 9.93
C ALA A 73 -47.33 4.73 9.05
N ALA A 74 -47.00 5.47 7.99
CA ALA A 74 -45.86 5.18 7.13
C ALA A 74 -44.51 5.32 7.87
N VAL A 75 -44.38 6.27 8.80
CA VAL A 75 -43.19 6.41 9.67
C VAL A 75 -43.08 5.25 10.66
N ALA A 76 -44.21 4.76 11.20
CA ALA A 76 -44.25 3.58 12.03
C ALA A 76 -43.88 2.31 11.24
N GLU A 77 -44.40 2.19 10.02
CA GLU A 77 -44.11 1.09 9.09
C GLU A 77 -42.66 1.14 8.57
N HIS A 78 -42.02 2.31 8.51
CA HIS A 78 -40.58 2.45 8.22
C HIS A 78 -39.67 2.12 9.41
N ARG A 79 -40.20 2.10 10.64
CA ARG A 79 -39.48 1.65 11.84
C ARG A 79 -39.45 0.13 11.98
N GLU A 80 -40.44 -0.58 11.43
CA GLU A 80 -40.42 -2.03 11.30
C GLU A 80 -39.78 -2.43 9.95
N GLY A 81 -38.71 -3.22 10.00
CA GLY A 81 -37.81 -3.45 8.88
C GLY A 81 -38.45 -4.01 7.60
N GLN A 82 -37.77 -3.76 6.48
CA GLN A 82 -38.10 -4.16 5.12
C GLN A 82 -38.40 -5.68 4.94
N GLY A 83 -39.64 -6.10 5.16
CA GLY A 83 -40.10 -7.45 4.78
C GLY A 83 -40.54 -7.54 3.32
N ARG A 84 -40.13 -8.59 2.59
CA ARG A 84 -40.68 -8.97 1.27
C ARG A 84 -41.30 -10.37 1.37
N THR A 85 -42.53 -10.56 0.89
CA THR A 85 -43.20 -11.87 0.92
C THR A 85 -42.82 -12.73 -0.29
N LEU A 86 -42.17 -13.87 -0.06
CA LEU A 86 -41.88 -14.89 -1.06
C LEU A 86 -42.96 -16.01 -1.01
N LYS A 87 -43.63 -16.31 -2.14
CA LYS A 87 -44.58 -17.43 -2.23
C LYS A 87 -43.95 -18.61 -2.98
N ILE A 88 -43.68 -19.70 -2.26
CA ILE A 88 -43.15 -20.95 -2.83
C ILE A 88 -44.31 -21.92 -3.04
N ARG A 89 -44.51 -22.41 -4.27
CA ARG A 89 -45.48 -23.47 -4.59
C ARG A 89 -44.73 -24.76 -4.89
N ALA A 90 -45.03 -25.83 -4.17
CA ALA A 90 -44.57 -27.17 -4.48
C ALA A 90 -45.70 -27.94 -5.19
N THR A 91 -45.40 -28.63 -6.29
CA THR A 91 -46.36 -29.45 -7.04
C THR A 91 -46.13 -30.95 -6.81
N GLY A 92 -47.20 -31.73 -6.65
CA GLY A 92 -47.20 -33.19 -6.46
C GLY A 92 -47.73 -33.64 -5.09
N ASP A 93 -48.01 -34.94 -4.94
CA ASP A 93 -48.66 -35.52 -3.75
C ASP A 93 -47.63 -36.12 -2.77
N GLY A 94 -47.90 -36.05 -1.46
CA GLY A 94 -47.05 -36.59 -0.40
C GLY A 94 -46.14 -35.56 0.31
N THR A 95 -45.49 -35.99 1.39
CA THR A 95 -44.63 -35.16 2.24
C THR A 95 -43.20 -35.10 1.68
N ARG A 96 -42.61 -33.91 1.60
CA ARG A 96 -41.20 -33.71 1.24
C ARG A 96 -40.58 -32.58 2.04
N ASN A 97 -39.28 -32.68 2.30
CA ASN A 97 -38.53 -31.56 2.89
C ASN A 97 -38.23 -30.53 1.79
N VAL A 98 -38.60 -29.27 2.03
CA VAL A 98 -38.30 -28.13 1.15
C VAL A 98 -37.28 -27.25 1.84
N THR A 99 -36.08 -27.15 1.28
CA THR A 99 -35.03 -26.26 1.78
C THR A 99 -35.02 -24.98 0.95
N VAL A 100 -35.06 -23.83 1.62
CA VAL A 100 -34.96 -22.51 0.99
C VAL A 100 -33.64 -21.90 1.41
N ALA A 101 -32.78 -21.60 0.44
CA ALA A 101 -31.55 -20.84 0.67
C ALA A 101 -31.68 -19.50 -0.07
N TYR A 102 -31.34 -18.42 0.60
CA TYR A 102 -31.36 -17.07 0.03
C TYR A 102 -30.14 -16.29 0.54
N VAL A 103 -29.67 -15.34 -0.26
CA VAL A 103 -28.54 -14.47 0.07
C VAL A 103 -29.08 -13.05 0.22
N VAL A 104 -28.93 -12.47 1.40
CA VAL A 104 -29.15 -11.05 1.66
C VAL A 104 -27.80 -10.36 1.83
N GLU A 105 -27.76 -9.04 1.69
CA GLU A 105 -26.62 -8.24 2.17
C GLU A 105 -26.48 -8.54 3.67
N ALA A 106 -25.54 -9.40 4.02
CA ALA A 106 -25.32 -9.82 5.40
C ALA A 106 -24.60 -8.69 6.16
N PRO A 107 -24.82 -8.55 7.47
CA PRO A 107 -23.91 -7.78 8.30
C PRO A 107 -22.49 -8.31 8.10
N LEU A 108 -21.55 -7.41 7.83
CA LEU A 108 -20.13 -7.74 7.83
C LEU A 108 -19.79 -8.32 9.20
N TRP A 109 -19.32 -9.57 9.25
CA TRP A 109 -18.72 -10.11 10.46
C TRP A 109 -17.26 -9.69 10.53
N LYS A 110 -16.77 -9.42 11.74
CA LYS A 110 -15.40 -8.96 12.00
C LYS A 110 -14.65 -10.02 12.77
N SER A 111 -13.43 -10.35 12.36
CA SER A 111 -12.51 -11.12 13.19
C SER A 111 -11.84 -10.20 14.21
N SER A 112 -11.86 -10.61 15.47
CA SER A 112 -11.07 -9.98 16.53
C SER A 112 -10.22 -11.04 17.18
N TYR A 113 -8.98 -10.69 17.50
CA TYR A 113 -8.02 -11.59 18.11
C TYR A 113 -7.41 -10.98 19.36
N ARG A 114 -6.97 -11.85 20.26
CA ARG A 114 -6.19 -11.52 21.44
C ARG A 114 -4.97 -12.43 21.50
N ALA A 115 -3.78 -11.82 21.59
CA ALA A 115 -2.54 -12.53 21.87
C ALA A 115 -2.11 -12.27 23.32
N THR A 116 -1.74 -13.34 24.03
CA THR A 116 -1.19 -13.29 25.39
C THR A 116 0.06 -14.17 25.50
N THR A 117 0.82 -14.02 26.59
CA THR A 117 2.03 -14.82 26.87
C THR A 117 3.14 -14.58 25.84
N LEU A 118 3.42 -13.31 25.54
CA LEU A 118 4.46 -12.90 24.60
C LEU A 118 5.83 -13.04 25.30
N GLY A 119 6.73 -13.93 24.83
CA GLY A 119 8.12 -13.98 25.34
C GLY A 119 8.76 -15.36 25.52
N THR A 120 8.03 -16.46 25.36
CA THR A 120 8.58 -17.83 25.46
C THR A 120 8.74 -18.54 24.11
N GLY A 121 8.76 -17.78 23.00
CA GLY A 121 8.71 -18.33 21.63
C GLY A 121 7.32 -18.85 21.23
N LYS A 122 6.32 -18.62 22.07
CA LYS A 122 4.92 -18.97 21.86
C LYS A 122 4.05 -17.73 22.09
N ALA A 123 2.87 -17.73 21.50
CA ALA A 123 1.78 -16.82 21.81
C ALA A 123 0.50 -17.64 22.01
N LYS A 124 -0.24 -17.37 23.09
CA LYS A 124 -1.60 -17.90 23.25
C LYS A 124 -2.54 -17.00 22.47
N MET A 125 -3.16 -17.56 21.42
CA MET A 125 -4.05 -16.86 20.52
C MET A 125 -5.50 -17.25 20.80
N GLN A 126 -6.33 -16.24 21.00
CA GLN A 126 -7.77 -16.36 21.10
C GLN A 126 -8.39 -15.51 20.00
N GLY A 127 -9.39 -16.02 19.30
CA GLY A 127 -10.04 -15.30 18.23
C GLY A 127 -11.54 -15.48 18.26
N TRP A 128 -12.25 -14.43 17.86
CA TRP A 128 -13.70 -14.38 17.82
C TRP A 128 -14.18 -13.88 16.47
N ALA A 129 -15.27 -14.47 15.99
CA ALA A 129 -16.11 -13.85 14.98
C ALA A 129 -17.15 -12.98 15.70
N VAL A 130 -17.16 -11.68 15.39
CA VAL A 130 -18.10 -10.71 15.92
C VAL A 130 -19.16 -10.45 14.85
N LEU A 131 -20.42 -10.74 15.19
CA LEU A 131 -21.58 -10.54 14.33
C LEU A 131 -22.52 -9.53 14.97
N GLU A 132 -23.20 -8.76 14.13
CA GLU A 132 -24.22 -7.77 14.55
C GLU A 132 -25.54 -8.14 13.85
N ASN A 133 -26.60 -8.42 14.62
CA ASN A 133 -27.90 -8.70 14.02
C ASN A 133 -28.62 -7.39 13.67
N VAL A 134 -28.53 -7.00 12.40
CA VAL A 134 -29.27 -5.85 11.82
C VAL A 134 -30.31 -6.30 10.80
N THR A 135 -30.71 -7.57 10.83
CA THR A 135 -31.58 -8.18 9.82
C THR A 135 -33.05 -7.82 9.99
N GLY A 136 -33.40 -7.08 11.04
CA GLY A 136 -34.77 -6.68 11.37
C GLY A 136 -35.61 -7.81 11.98
N ASN A 137 -35.05 -9.01 12.13
CA ASN A 137 -35.69 -10.17 12.75
C ASN A 137 -34.76 -10.76 13.82
N ASP A 138 -35.34 -11.33 14.86
CA ASP A 138 -34.58 -12.05 15.88
C ASP A 138 -34.04 -13.38 15.31
N TRP A 139 -32.80 -13.71 15.64
CA TRP A 139 -32.25 -15.03 15.37
C TRP A 139 -32.57 -15.90 16.59
N VAL A 140 -33.33 -16.97 16.41
CA VAL A 140 -33.70 -17.91 17.47
C VAL A 140 -33.29 -19.32 17.04
N ASP A 141 -32.41 -19.95 17.82
CA ASP A 141 -31.92 -21.32 17.61
C ASP A 141 -31.38 -21.61 16.20
N VAL A 142 -30.57 -20.69 15.66
CA VAL A 142 -30.02 -20.84 14.31
C VAL A 142 -28.69 -21.60 14.31
N ASP A 143 -28.49 -22.45 13.30
CA ASP A 143 -27.18 -23.02 12.97
C ASP A 143 -26.29 -21.93 12.36
N LEU A 144 -25.29 -21.48 13.12
CA LEU A 144 -24.39 -20.41 12.67
C LEU A 144 -23.13 -20.96 12.00
N THR A 145 -22.86 -20.48 10.79
CA THR A 145 -21.62 -20.72 10.06
C THR A 145 -21.09 -19.41 9.50
N VAL A 146 -19.86 -19.04 9.85
CA VAL A 146 -19.16 -17.89 9.26
C VAL A 146 -18.12 -18.37 8.26
N VAL A 147 -18.07 -17.72 7.11
CA VAL A 147 -17.15 -18.07 6.03
C VAL A 147 -16.22 -16.90 5.78
N THR A 148 -14.92 -17.19 5.70
CA THR A 148 -13.91 -16.26 5.21
C THR A 148 -13.44 -16.69 3.83
N GLY A 149 -13.34 -15.73 2.93
CA GLY A 149 -12.88 -15.84 1.55
C GLY A 149 -13.00 -14.46 0.91
N ASN A 150 -12.44 -14.29 -0.29
CA ASN A 150 -12.68 -13.10 -1.11
C ASN A 150 -13.70 -13.43 -2.22
N PRO A 151 -14.96 -13.81 -1.91
CA PRO A 151 -15.94 -14.12 -2.94
C PRO A 151 -16.28 -12.83 -3.68
N VAL A 152 -16.17 -12.85 -5.00
CA VAL A 152 -16.63 -11.75 -5.84
C VAL A 152 -18.15 -11.67 -5.71
N THR A 153 -18.64 -10.72 -4.92
CA THR A 153 -20.06 -10.36 -4.80
C THR A 153 -20.21 -8.93 -5.30
N PHE A 154 -21.11 -8.70 -6.25
CA PHE A 154 -21.31 -7.37 -6.84
C PHE A 154 -22.76 -6.93 -6.66
N ARG A 155 -22.96 -5.68 -6.25
CA ARG A 155 -24.27 -5.03 -6.20
C ARG A 155 -24.48 -4.26 -7.50
N GLN A 156 -25.44 -4.70 -8.32
CA GLN A 156 -25.86 -3.96 -9.51
C GLN A 156 -27.23 -3.34 -9.27
N ALA A 157 -27.25 -2.03 -8.98
CA ALA A 157 -28.48 -1.27 -8.84
C ALA A 157 -29.05 -0.93 -10.22
N LEU A 158 -29.87 -1.82 -10.79
CA LEU A 158 -30.38 -1.69 -12.16
C LEU A 158 -31.32 -0.48 -12.40
N TYR A 159 -31.74 0.24 -11.35
CA TYR A 159 -32.75 1.31 -11.43
C TYR A 159 -32.42 2.57 -10.60
N ALA A 160 -31.21 2.71 -10.06
CA ALA A 160 -30.82 3.88 -9.27
C ALA A 160 -30.10 4.93 -10.13
N THR A 161 -30.50 6.19 -10.04
CA THR A 161 -29.74 7.32 -10.58
C THR A 161 -28.56 7.64 -9.65
N TYR A 162 -27.35 7.68 -10.19
CA TYR A 162 -26.13 7.89 -9.42
C TYR A 162 -25.84 9.38 -9.18
N TYR A 163 -25.45 9.71 -7.95
CA TYR A 163 -24.71 10.94 -7.61
C TYR A 163 -23.33 10.56 -7.07
N VAL A 164 -22.32 11.38 -7.37
CA VAL A 164 -20.94 11.17 -6.92
C VAL A 164 -20.80 11.73 -5.50
N THR A 165 -20.36 10.90 -4.56
CA THR A 165 -20.02 11.32 -3.19
C THR A 165 -18.76 12.17 -3.22
N ARG A 166 -18.76 13.34 -2.59
CA ARG A 166 -17.53 14.10 -2.32
C ARG A 166 -16.89 13.56 -1.04
N PRO A 167 -15.59 13.25 -1.03
CA PRO A 167 -14.91 12.84 0.18
C PRO A 167 -14.75 14.02 1.16
N GLU A 168 -15.05 13.78 2.43
CA GLU A 168 -14.59 14.63 3.53
C GLU A 168 -13.17 14.21 3.94
N VAL A 169 -12.29 15.19 4.10
CA VAL A 169 -10.92 15.01 4.60
C VAL A 169 -10.95 15.22 6.11
N PRO A 170 -10.59 14.21 6.93
CA PRO A 170 -10.51 14.40 8.38
C PRO A 170 -9.33 15.31 8.76
N VAL A 171 -9.46 16.00 9.89
CA VAL A 171 -8.39 16.82 10.48
C VAL A 171 -7.26 15.90 10.97
N GLU A 172 -6.08 16.02 10.37
CA GLU A 172 -4.88 15.27 10.74
C GLU A 172 -4.37 15.69 12.13
N ILE A 173 -4.28 14.72 13.05
CA ILE A 173 -3.52 14.87 14.30
C ILE A 173 -2.15 14.23 14.07
N LEU A 174 -1.09 15.05 14.10
CA LEU A 174 0.30 14.63 13.96
C LEU A 174 0.65 13.51 14.96
N GLY A 175 1.11 12.35 14.44
CA GLY A 175 1.83 11.35 15.24
C GLY A 175 1.24 9.94 15.33
N ARG A 176 0.14 9.60 14.65
CA ARG A 176 -0.28 8.18 14.55
C ARG A 176 0.53 7.44 13.49
N ILE A 177 1.39 6.53 13.94
CA ILE A 177 2.00 5.51 13.08
C ILE A 177 0.99 4.37 12.99
N LEU A 178 0.49 4.10 11.78
CA LEU A 178 -0.32 2.91 11.50
C LEU A 178 0.53 1.95 10.65
N PRO A 179 1.09 0.88 11.25
CA PRO A 179 1.83 -0.13 10.51
C PRO A 179 0.96 -0.73 9.39
N LYS A 180 1.55 -0.97 8.22
CA LYS A 180 0.88 -1.70 7.14
C LYS A 180 0.73 -3.17 7.54
N PRO A 181 -0.37 -3.85 7.19
CA PRO A 181 -0.47 -5.29 7.33
C PRO A 181 0.66 -5.98 6.58
N ASP A 182 1.25 -7.01 7.19
CA ASP A 182 2.22 -7.87 6.52
C ASP A 182 1.48 -8.83 5.58
N ASP A 183 1.87 -8.94 4.32
CA ASP A 183 1.27 -9.88 3.35
C ASP A 183 2.07 -11.19 3.21
N GLY A 184 3.13 -11.36 4.01
CA GLY A 184 4.00 -12.55 3.99
C GLY A 184 5.25 -12.38 3.11
N GLY A 185 6.12 -13.38 3.13
CA GLY A 185 7.35 -13.43 2.36
C GLY A 185 7.81 -14.86 2.11
N VAL A 186 8.69 -15.03 1.14
CA VAL A 186 9.32 -16.31 0.75
C VAL A 186 10.81 -16.31 1.07
N ALA A 187 11.50 -17.46 1.06
CA ALA A 187 12.94 -17.48 1.31
C ALA A 187 13.72 -16.75 0.18
N ALA A 188 14.63 -15.83 0.52
CA ALA A 188 15.36 -15.06 -0.50
C ALA A 188 16.41 -15.88 -1.28
N GLY A 189 16.77 -17.08 -0.79
CA GLY A 189 17.76 -17.98 -1.38
C GLY A 189 17.21 -19.09 -2.29
N GLU A 190 15.89 -19.17 -2.47
CA GLU A 190 15.28 -20.11 -3.43
C GLU A 190 15.37 -19.53 -4.83
N ARG A 191 16.41 -19.93 -5.57
CA ARG A 191 16.49 -19.63 -7.01
C ARG A 191 15.28 -20.26 -7.68
N GLU A 192 14.44 -19.45 -8.32
CA GLU A 192 13.55 -19.96 -9.38
C GLU A 192 14.45 -20.54 -10.46
N GLU A 193 14.73 -21.85 -10.39
CA GLU A 193 14.91 -22.60 -11.60
C GLU A 193 13.66 -22.30 -12.44
N ARG A 194 13.85 -21.59 -13.56
CA ARG A 194 12.86 -21.52 -14.63
C ARG A 194 12.68 -22.94 -15.18
N ALA A 195 12.01 -23.79 -14.42
CA ALA A 195 11.58 -25.11 -14.82
C ALA A 195 10.38 -24.90 -15.73
N ALA A 196 10.55 -25.35 -16.97
CA ALA A 196 9.49 -25.42 -17.96
C ALA A 196 8.22 -26.04 -17.35
N MET A 197 7.07 -25.43 -17.64
CA MET A 197 5.75 -25.91 -17.25
C MET A 197 5.56 -27.38 -17.64
N VAL A 198 5.71 -28.28 -16.68
CA VAL A 198 5.21 -29.65 -16.77
C VAL A 198 4.15 -29.80 -15.68
N ALA A 199 2.91 -29.98 -16.11
CA ALA A 199 1.78 -30.17 -15.22
C ALA A 199 2.00 -31.42 -14.32
N PRO A 200 1.74 -31.33 -13.00
CA PRO A 200 1.82 -32.49 -12.13
C PRO A 200 0.67 -33.49 -12.45
N PRO A 201 0.94 -34.81 -12.42
CA PRO A 201 -0.10 -35.82 -12.60
C PRO A 201 -1.07 -35.85 -11.40
N PRO A 202 -2.32 -36.28 -11.61
CA PRO A 202 -3.36 -36.25 -10.57
C PRO A 202 -3.10 -37.29 -9.46
N PRO A 203 -3.54 -37.02 -8.22
CA PRO A 203 -3.37 -37.94 -7.10
C PRO A 203 -4.27 -39.19 -7.21
N PRO A 204 -3.82 -40.35 -6.69
CA PRO A 204 -4.63 -41.57 -6.65
C PRO A 204 -5.76 -41.49 -5.60
N PRO A 205 -6.86 -42.27 -5.78
CA PRO A 205 -8.02 -42.21 -4.91
C PRO A 205 -7.80 -42.90 -3.55
N ALA A 206 -8.46 -42.38 -2.52
CA ALA A 206 -8.37 -42.85 -1.13
C ALA A 206 -9.11 -44.19 -0.90
N PRO A 207 -8.62 -45.07 0.00
CA PRO A 207 -9.27 -46.33 0.35
C PRO A 207 -10.49 -46.15 1.27
N MET A 208 -11.52 -46.96 1.02
CA MET A 208 -12.77 -47.04 1.79
C MET A 208 -12.55 -47.74 3.14
N MET A 209 -13.00 -47.12 4.24
CA MET A 209 -13.09 -47.75 5.57
C MET A 209 -14.52 -48.24 5.84
N ALA A 210 -14.63 -49.47 6.32
CA ALA A 210 -15.86 -50.12 6.77
C ALA A 210 -16.25 -49.67 8.21
N PRO A 211 -17.53 -49.80 8.61
CA PRO A 211 -18.04 -49.26 9.88
C PRO A 211 -17.82 -50.22 11.05
N PRO A 212 -17.60 -49.73 12.30
CA PRO A 212 -17.76 -50.56 13.47
C PRO A 212 -19.18 -50.50 14.05
N MET A 213 -19.65 -51.70 14.43
CA MET A 213 -20.92 -51.96 15.11
C MET A 213 -20.98 -51.41 16.53
N SER A 214 -22.21 -51.06 16.91
CA SER A 214 -22.67 -50.73 18.26
C SER A 214 -22.49 -51.85 19.27
N ARG A 215 -22.26 -51.49 20.55
CA ARG A 215 -22.69 -52.32 21.68
C ARG A 215 -23.04 -51.45 22.89
N ALA A 216 -24.28 -51.62 23.36
CA ALA A 216 -24.85 -50.97 24.53
C ALA A 216 -24.68 -51.83 25.81
N LYS A 217 -24.51 -51.14 26.95
CA LYS A 217 -24.91 -51.46 28.34
C LYS A 217 -24.41 -50.26 29.17
N GLY A 218 -25.14 -49.56 30.05
CA GLY A 218 -26.29 -49.89 30.87
C GLY A 218 -25.88 -49.79 32.35
N GLY A 219 -26.29 -48.75 33.08
CA GLY A 219 -26.11 -48.63 34.53
C GLY A 219 -26.15 -47.19 35.09
N ARG A 220 -27.29 -46.84 35.70
CA ARG A 220 -27.57 -45.75 36.69
C ARG A 220 -27.03 -46.21 38.08
N ASP A 221 -26.70 -45.43 39.11
CA ASP A 221 -27.11 -44.14 39.68
C ASP A 221 -26.00 -43.59 40.62
N GLY A 222 -26.07 -42.31 41.01
CA GLY A 222 -25.60 -41.84 42.32
C GLY A 222 -24.74 -40.58 42.34
N GLU A 223 -25.37 -39.42 42.50
CA GLU A 223 -24.75 -38.11 42.78
C GLU A 223 -24.09 -38.03 44.18
N MET A 224 -22.97 -37.29 44.29
CA MET A 224 -22.86 -36.19 45.24
C MET A 224 -21.70 -35.25 44.86
N ALA A 225 -21.94 -33.96 45.10
CA ALA A 225 -21.22 -32.81 44.56
C ALA A 225 -19.84 -32.58 45.18
N GLU A 226 -18.87 -32.19 44.34
CA GLU A 226 -17.75 -31.32 44.72
C GLU A 226 -17.58 -30.24 43.64
N SER A 227 -17.53 -29.01 44.11
CA SER A 227 -17.33 -27.78 43.34
C SER A 227 -15.88 -27.71 42.87
N ASP A 228 -15.64 -28.04 41.60
CA ASP A 228 -14.37 -27.78 40.92
C ASP A 228 -14.49 -26.55 40.04
N ASP A 229 -13.74 -25.51 40.42
CA ASP A 229 -13.44 -24.31 39.64
C ASP A 229 -12.47 -24.68 38.49
N ALA A 230 -12.91 -25.58 37.61
CA ALA A 230 -12.19 -25.97 36.42
C ALA A 230 -12.42 -24.91 35.33
N PRO A 231 -11.36 -24.40 34.67
CA PRO A 231 -11.53 -23.51 33.54
C PRO A 231 -12.35 -24.23 32.46
N ALA A 232 -13.47 -23.61 32.06
CA ALA A 232 -14.37 -24.16 31.04
C ALA A 232 -13.58 -24.57 29.80
N LYS A 233 -13.81 -25.79 29.31
CA LYS A 233 -13.24 -26.25 28.03
C LYS A 233 -13.68 -25.27 26.93
N PRO A 234 -12.77 -24.73 26.10
CA PRO A 234 -13.16 -23.84 25.03
C PRO A 234 -14.01 -24.62 24.02
N ILE A 235 -15.25 -24.19 23.84
CA ILE A 235 -16.12 -24.70 22.77
C ILE A 235 -15.77 -23.90 21.51
N ALA A 236 -14.63 -24.23 20.87
CA ALA A 236 -14.22 -23.59 19.63
C ALA A 236 -15.02 -24.12 18.43
N ALA A 237 -15.16 -23.28 17.41
CA ALA A 237 -15.84 -23.64 16.16
C ALA A 237 -15.21 -24.85 15.46
N GLU A 238 -16.05 -25.73 14.91
CA GLU A 238 -15.61 -26.74 13.95
C GLU A 238 -15.23 -26.05 12.64
N SER A 239 -13.95 -26.15 12.29
CA SER A 239 -13.39 -25.41 11.16
C SER A 239 -13.10 -26.36 10.00
N LYS A 240 -13.47 -25.95 8.79
CA LYS A 240 -13.25 -26.70 7.55
C LYS A 240 -12.62 -25.79 6.49
N GLU A 241 -11.41 -26.15 6.06
CA GLU A 241 -10.70 -25.52 4.95
C GLU A 241 -11.15 -26.11 3.61
N ALA A 242 -11.49 -25.25 2.66
CA ALA A 242 -11.81 -25.56 1.27
C ALA A 242 -10.92 -24.73 0.34
N ALA A 243 -10.87 -25.08 -0.96
CA ALA A 243 -9.90 -24.54 -1.92
C ALA A 243 -9.80 -23.00 -1.98
N THR A 244 -10.87 -22.27 -1.63
CA THR A 244 -10.90 -20.79 -1.68
C THR A 244 -11.52 -20.15 -0.44
N GLN A 245 -11.86 -20.95 0.59
CA GLN A 245 -12.58 -20.45 1.76
C GLN A 245 -12.31 -21.29 3.01
N VAL A 246 -12.32 -20.64 4.17
CA VAL A 246 -12.35 -21.32 5.46
C VAL A 246 -13.72 -21.09 6.10
N THR A 247 -14.33 -22.17 6.57
CA THR A 247 -15.65 -22.17 7.18
C THR A 247 -15.53 -22.49 8.66
N PHE A 248 -16.10 -21.67 9.53
CA PHE A 248 -16.18 -21.90 10.97
C PHE A 248 -17.64 -22.16 11.35
N ARG A 249 -17.97 -23.43 11.65
CA ARG A 249 -19.30 -23.85 12.09
C ARG A 249 -19.35 -23.91 13.61
N MET A 250 -20.31 -23.23 14.23
CA MET A 250 -20.49 -23.34 15.66
C MET A 250 -21.08 -24.72 16.01
N PRO A 251 -20.52 -25.45 17.01
CA PRO A 251 -21.06 -26.75 17.41
C PRO A 251 -22.33 -26.62 18.29
N PHE A 252 -22.89 -25.41 18.40
CA PHE A 252 -24.11 -25.08 19.13
C PHE A 252 -24.94 -24.08 18.34
N THR A 253 -26.26 -24.07 18.57
CA THR A 253 -27.16 -23.06 18.04
C THR A 253 -27.00 -21.74 18.79
N VAL A 254 -27.31 -20.63 18.13
CA VAL A 254 -27.21 -19.29 18.72
C VAL A 254 -28.53 -18.54 18.61
N THR A 255 -28.76 -17.65 19.57
CA THR A 255 -29.90 -16.73 19.60
C THR A 255 -29.37 -15.31 19.79
N VAL A 256 -29.74 -14.40 18.88
CA VAL A 256 -29.28 -13.00 18.86
C VAL A 256 -30.47 -12.12 18.51
N MET A 257 -30.94 -11.30 19.46
CA MET A 257 -32.08 -10.42 19.19
C MET A 257 -31.68 -9.30 18.25
N ASN A 258 -32.65 -8.74 17.54
CA ASN A 258 -32.43 -7.62 16.63
C ASN A 258 -31.79 -6.44 17.36
N GLY A 259 -30.72 -5.88 16.79
CA GLY A 259 -29.92 -4.81 17.39
C GLY A 259 -28.88 -5.28 18.41
N GLN A 260 -28.72 -6.59 18.66
CA GLN A 260 -27.69 -7.13 19.53
C GLN A 260 -26.47 -7.65 18.75
N SER A 261 -25.34 -7.76 19.44
CA SER A 261 -24.09 -8.32 18.91
C SER A 261 -23.77 -9.64 19.59
N LEU A 262 -23.16 -10.55 18.83
CA LEU A 262 -22.67 -11.83 19.32
C LEU A 262 -21.19 -12.00 18.97
N ALA A 263 -20.38 -12.42 19.94
CA ALA A 263 -19.00 -12.83 19.72
C ALA A 263 -18.89 -14.34 19.96
N VAL A 264 -18.48 -15.09 18.94
CA VAL A 264 -18.30 -16.56 19.03
C VAL A 264 -16.84 -16.94 18.85
N PRO A 265 -16.29 -17.86 19.67
CA PRO A 265 -14.89 -18.25 19.58
C PRO A 265 -14.61 -19.09 18.32
N ILE A 266 -13.59 -18.69 17.56
CA ILE A 266 -13.14 -19.40 16.34
C ILE A 266 -11.78 -20.08 16.52
N ILE A 267 -10.99 -19.65 17.51
CA ILE A 267 -9.69 -20.25 17.87
C ILE A 267 -9.40 -19.99 19.36
N ASP A 268 -8.84 -20.98 20.04
CA ASP A 268 -8.19 -20.85 21.36
C ASP A 268 -7.04 -21.87 21.42
N GLU A 269 -5.88 -21.48 20.86
CA GLU A 269 -4.72 -22.36 20.71
C GLU A 269 -3.40 -21.64 21.04
N GLU A 270 -2.39 -22.39 21.44
CA GLU A 270 -1.01 -21.92 21.48
C GLU A 270 -0.37 -22.07 20.10
N VAL A 271 0.19 -20.99 19.58
CA VAL A 271 0.93 -20.98 18.30
C VAL A 271 2.32 -20.38 18.49
N PRO A 272 3.30 -20.68 17.61
CA PRO A 272 4.60 -20.04 17.66
C PRO A 272 4.48 -18.52 17.50
N GLY A 273 5.14 -17.80 18.39
CA GLY A 273 5.07 -16.35 18.48
C GLY A 273 6.37 -15.78 19.04
N GLU A 274 7.02 -14.89 18.31
CA GLU A 274 8.28 -14.28 18.70
C GLU A 274 8.20 -12.75 18.65
N LEU A 275 8.63 -12.09 19.73
CA LEU A 275 8.75 -10.63 19.75
C LEU A 275 10.00 -10.20 18.99
N VAL A 276 9.84 -9.31 18.02
CA VAL A 276 10.92 -8.76 17.19
C VAL A 276 10.78 -7.24 17.05
N SER A 277 11.89 -6.56 16.84
CA SER A 277 11.93 -5.15 16.45
C SER A 277 11.99 -5.07 14.93
N PHE A 278 10.89 -4.75 14.28
CA PHE A 278 10.77 -4.70 12.83
C PHE A 278 11.04 -3.29 12.29
N TYR A 279 12.18 -3.09 11.64
CA TYR A 279 12.59 -1.80 11.10
C TYR A 279 12.10 -1.61 9.67
N GLN A 280 11.15 -0.68 9.51
CA GLN A 280 10.63 -0.23 8.22
C GLN A 280 10.95 1.25 8.03
N PRO A 281 11.92 1.62 7.18
CA PRO A 281 12.32 3.01 6.98
C PRO A 281 11.17 3.93 6.54
N GLU A 282 10.23 3.39 5.76
CA GLU A 282 9.03 4.10 5.26
C GLU A 282 8.00 4.38 6.36
N THR A 283 7.98 3.58 7.43
CA THR A 283 7.04 3.74 8.55
C THR A 283 7.61 4.68 9.61
N HIS A 284 8.88 4.51 9.99
CA HIS A 284 9.59 5.42 10.86
C HIS A 284 11.09 5.39 10.57
N PRO A 285 11.75 6.55 10.33
CA PRO A 285 13.10 6.57 9.75
C PRO A 285 14.20 6.01 10.67
N ARG A 286 14.01 6.02 11.99
CA ARG A 286 15.08 5.70 12.97
C ARG A 286 14.74 4.69 14.06
N HIS A 287 13.49 4.30 14.18
CA HIS A 287 13.01 3.46 15.27
C HIS A 287 12.20 2.32 14.67
N PRO A 288 12.49 1.05 15.01
CA PRO A 288 11.70 -0.07 14.57
C PRO A 288 10.36 -0.13 15.28
N LEU A 289 9.42 -0.89 14.71
CA LEU A 289 8.18 -1.28 15.37
C LEU A 289 8.43 -2.49 16.27
N ALA A 290 8.01 -2.42 17.54
CA ALA A 290 7.80 -3.62 18.34
C ALA A 290 6.70 -4.46 17.68
N SER A 291 7.04 -5.69 17.32
CA SER A 291 6.22 -6.55 16.48
C SER A 291 6.17 -7.97 17.01
N LEU A 292 5.06 -8.67 16.77
CA LEU A 292 4.93 -10.11 17.00
C LEU A 292 5.06 -10.84 15.66
N LYS A 293 6.13 -11.64 15.49
CA LYS A 293 6.20 -12.64 14.42
C LYS A 293 5.32 -13.83 14.82
N LEU A 294 4.15 -13.94 14.22
CA LEU A 294 3.17 -14.98 14.51
C LEU A 294 3.15 -16.02 13.38
N THR A 295 3.31 -17.31 13.70
CA THR A 295 3.21 -18.40 12.72
C THR A 295 1.93 -19.19 12.96
N ASN A 296 1.12 -19.39 11.92
CA ASN A 296 -0.11 -20.17 12.07
C ASN A 296 0.18 -21.66 11.92
N THR A 297 0.26 -22.36 13.05
CA THR A 297 0.38 -23.84 13.11
C THR A 297 -0.96 -24.52 13.38
N THR A 298 -2.07 -23.79 13.33
CA THR A 298 -3.40 -24.39 13.53
C THR A 298 -3.86 -25.16 12.30
N LYS A 299 -5.04 -25.78 12.38
CA LYS A 299 -5.58 -26.60 11.28
C LYS A 299 -6.14 -25.79 10.11
N ASN A 300 -6.34 -24.47 10.25
CA ASN A 300 -7.03 -23.66 9.23
C ASN A 300 -6.43 -22.26 9.12
N GLY A 301 -6.61 -21.62 7.96
CA GLY A 301 -6.25 -20.22 7.76
C GLY A 301 -7.02 -19.28 8.67
N LEU A 302 -6.33 -18.26 9.20
CA LEU A 302 -6.92 -17.22 10.03
C LEU A 302 -7.36 -16.02 9.18
N PRO A 303 -8.62 -15.56 9.32
CA PRO A 303 -9.13 -14.39 8.60
C PRO A 303 -8.46 -13.07 9.04
N PRO A 304 -8.41 -12.05 8.16
CA PRO A 304 -7.88 -10.74 8.53
C PRO A 304 -8.72 -10.11 9.65
N GLY A 305 -8.10 -9.35 10.55
CA GLY A 305 -8.78 -8.77 11.69
C GLY A 305 -7.88 -7.89 12.55
N VAL A 306 -8.41 -7.41 13.67
CA VAL A 306 -7.64 -6.67 14.66
C VAL A 306 -7.12 -7.64 15.71
N LEU A 307 -5.84 -7.52 16.06
CA LEU A 307 -5.20 -8.26 17.13
C LEU A 307 -4.85 -7.31 18.27
N THR A 308 -5.39 -7.56 19.46
CA THR A 308 -5.02 -6.85 20.69
C THR A 308 -4.00 -7.68 21.46
N LEU A 309 -2.87 -7.08 21.80
CA LEU A 309 -1.73 -7.74 22.44
C LEU A 309 -1.63 -7.37 23.92
N TYR A 310 -1.40 -8.40 24.74
CA TYR A 310 -1.17 -8.27 26.17
C TYR A 310 0.08 -9.03 26.60
N GLU A 311 0.82 -8.44 27.54
CA GLU A 311 1.96 -9.06 28.20
C GLU A 311 1.56 -9.51 29.60
N LYS A 312 1.91 -10.74 29.95
CA LYS A 312 1.58 -11.30 31.27
C LYS A 312 2.81 -11.16 32.18
N GLY A 313 2.70 -10.27 33.16
CA GLY A 313 3.72 -10.06 34.19
C GLY A 313 3.47 -10.89 35.45
N LYS A 314 4.33 -10.71 36.46
CA LYS A 314 4.15 -11.32 37.79
C LYS A 314 2.96 -10.74 38.55
N ASP A 315 2.65 -9.46 38.30
CA ASP A 315 1.66 -8.68 39.05
C ASP A 315 0.34 -8.47 38.30
N GLY A 316 0.21 -8.96 37.06
CA GLY A 316 -0.98 -8.72 36.24
C GLY A 316 -0.81 -9.02 34.76
N THR A 317 -1.78 -8.57 33.96
CA THR A 317 -1.76 -8.62 32.49
C THR A 317 -1.87 -7.20 31.97
N ASP A 318 -0.84 -6.73 31.29
CA ASP A 318 -0.74 -5.35 30.81
C ASP A 318 -1.07 -5.29 29.31
N TYR A 319 -1.79 -4.24 28.91
CA TYR A 319 -2.05 -3.96 27.50
C TYR A 319 -0.80 -3.38 26.85
N VAL A 320 -0.41 -3.94 25.70
CA VAL A 320 0.84 -3.57 25.01
C VAL A 320 0.58 -2.80 23.71
N GLY A 321 -0.49 -3.13 23.00
CA GLY A 321 -0.84 -2.48 21.74
C GLY A 321 -1.85 -3.26 20.91
N ASP A 322 -2.27 -2.66 19.81
CA ASP A 322 -3.11 -3.27 18.79
C ASP A 322 -2.30 -3.41 17.49
N ALA A 323 -2.54 -4.49 16.76
CA ALA A 323 -1.98 -4.76 15.44
C ALA A 323 -3.09 -5.17 14.45
N GLN A 324 -2.82 -4.99 13.16
CA GLN A 324 -3.70 -5.49 12.11
C GLN A 324 -3.15 -6.81 11.57
N LEU A 325 -3.98 -7.85 11.61
CA LEU A 325 -3.70 -9.15 11.03
C LEU A 325 -4.29 -9.19 9.61
N SER A 326 -3.44 -9.47 8.62
CA SER A 326 -3.87 -9.85 7.27
C SER A 326 -4.36 -11.30 7.26
N ALA A 327 -4.87 -11.80 6.13
CA ALA A 327 -5.17 -13.22 6.01
C ALA A 327 -3.89 -14.02 6.28
N LEU A 328 -3.97 -15.00 7.19
CA LEU A 328 -2.83 -15.79 7.65
C LEU A 328 -3.07 -17.28 7.40
N PRO A 329 -2.64 -17.81 6.24
CA PRO A 329 -2.74 -19.23 5.89
C PRO A 329 -2.00 -20.13 6.88
N VAL A 330 -2.32 -21.43 6.84
CA VAL A 330 -1.61 -22.45 7.63
C VAL A 330 -0.15 -22.51 7.21
N THR A 331 0.76 -22.72 8.16
CA THR A 331 2.24 -22.71 8.03
C THR A 331 2.89 -21.36 7.70
N GLU A 332 2.12 -20.34 7.32
CA GLU A 332 2.66 -19.01 7.05
C GLU A 332 2.88 -18.20 8.34
N SER A 333 3.68 -17.13 8.21
CA SER A 333 3.95 -16.18 9.30
C SER A 333 3.60 -14.75 8.91
N ARG A 334 3.30 -13.92 9.91
CA ARG A 334 3.08 -12.47 9.77
C ARG A 334 3.84 -11.70 10.86
N LEU A 335 4.43 -10.57 10.49
CA LEU A 335 5.02 -9.58 11.38
C LEU A 335 3.95 -8.53 11.74
N LEU A 336 3.48 -8.59 12.99
CA LEU A 336 2.37 -7.78 13.48
C LEU A 336 2.92 -6.64 14.35
N GLY A 337 3.18 -5.48 13.73
CA GLY A 337 3.65 -4.28 14.42
C GLY A 337 2.56 -3.65 15.28
N PHE A 338 2.84 -3.45 16.58
CA PHE A 338 1.85 -2.97 17.55
C PHE A 338 2.27 -1.69 18.30
N ALA A 339 3.56 -1.35 18.30
CA ALA A 339 4.07 -0.13 18.92
C ALA A 339 5.40 0.31 18.29
N LEU A 340 5.82 1.55 18.52
CA LEU A 340 7.16 2.03 18.15
C LEU A 340 8.17 1.69 19.26
N ASP A 341 9.23 0.95 18.96
CA ASP A 341 10.30 0.63 19.92
C ASP A 341 11.32 1.78 20.00
N GLN A 342 11.05 2.74 20.88
CA GLN A 342 11.93 3.88 21.12
C GLN A 342 13.25 3.51 21.82
N LYS A 343 13.40 2.28 22.34
CA LYS A 343 14.64 1.84 23.01
C LYS A 343 15.72 1.44 22.01
N VAL A 344 15.36 1.19 20.75
CA VAL A 344 16.28 0.82 19.66
C VAL A 344 16.40 1.99 18.70
N LEU A 345 17.63 2.40 18.40
CA LEU A 345 17.91 3.46 17.43
C LEU A 345 18.71 2.89 16.26
N ILE A 346 18.23 3.13 15.05
CA ILE A 346 18.86 2.66 13.82
C ILE A 346 19.24 3.87 12.98
N ASP A 347 20.47 3.84 12.48
CA ASP A 347 20.97 4.74 11.46
C ASP A 347 21.42 3.94 10.24
N LYS A 348 21.38 4.53 9.05
CA LYS A 348 21.78 3.85 7.82
C LYS A 348 22.68 4.74 6.96
N GLU A 349 23.69 4.13 6.39
CA GLU A 349 24.59 4.76 5.42
C GLU A 349 24.59 3.92 4.14
N ASP A 350 24.28 4.54 3.01
CA ASP A 350 24.19 3.89 1.71
C ASP A 350 25.43 4.22 0.87
N LYS A 351 26.06 3.19 0.30
CA LYS A 351 27.16 3.31 -0.65
C LYS A 351 26.80 2.56 -1.94
N ALA A 352 26.91 3.23 -3.07
CA ALA A 352 26.74 2.63 -4.38
C ALA A 352 28.10 2.54 -5.09
N GLU A 353 28.40 1.38 -5.63
CA GLU A 353 29.59 1.13 -6.44
C GLU A 353 29.20 0.45 -7.74
N LYS A 354 30.01 0.67 -8.77
CA LYS A 354 29.88 -0.02 -10.05
C LYS A 354 31.16 -0.79 -10.31
N ARG A 355 31.05 -2.10 -10.48
CA ARG A 355 32.19 -2.95 -10.78
C ARG A 355 32.02 -3.62 -12.13
N ILE A 356 33.03 -3.53 -12.98
CA ILE A 356 33.09 -4.30 -14.22
C ILE A 356 33.63 -5.67 -13.87
N SER A 357 32.83 -6.73 -14.06
CA SER A 357 33.23 -8.10 -13.78
C SER A 357 33.92 -8.76 -14.97
N LYS A 358 33.49 -8.38 -16.19
CA LYS A 358 34.08 -8.82 -17.45
C LYS A 358 33.93 -7.73 -18.49
N ALA A 359 34.96 -7.54 -19.31
CA ALA A 359 34.92 -6.62 -20.43
C ALA A 359 35.54 -7.29 -21.67
N THR A 360 35.01 -6.95 -22.84
CA THR A 360 35.54 -7.37 -24.13
C THR A 360 35.46 -6.21 -25.10
N LEU A 361 36.56 -5.92 -25.78
CA LEU A 361 36.63 -4.95 -26.87
C LEU A 361 36.90 -5.73 -28.15
N ALA A 362 35.87 -5.91 -28.97
CA ALA A 362 35.98 -6.70 -30.18
C ALA A 362 35.12 -6.11 -31.31
N ASN A 363 35.69 -6.01 -32.51
CA ASN A 363 34.97 -5.63 -33.73
C ASN A 363 34.23 -4.28 -33.60
N GLY A 364 34.83 -3.31 -32.92
CA GLY A 364 34.22 -2.01 -32.67
C GLY A 364 33.12 -1.96 -31.62
N ILE A 365 32.91 -3.05 -30.89
CA ILE A 365 31.93 -3.15 -29.81
C ILE A 365 32.64 -3.33 -28.47
N PHE A 366 32.19 -2.57 -27.48
CA PHE A 366 32.50 -2.77 -26.07
C PHE A 366 31.36 -3.53 -25.43
N LYS A 367 31.65 -4.76 -24.97
CA LYS A 367 30.72 -5.54 -24.14
C LYS A 367 31.26 -5.55 -22.71
N ALA A 368 30.46 -5.10 -21.76
CA ALA A 368 30.82 -5.11 -20.35
C ALA A 368 29.74 -5.82 -19.54
N SER A 369 30.12 -6.83 -18.76
CA SER A 369 29.30 -7.33 -17.67
C SER A 369 29.56 -6.45 -16.46
N ILE A 370 28.56 -5.67 -16.09
CA ILE A 370 28.59 -4.72 -14.99
C ILE A 370 27.81 -5.32 -13.83
N VAL A 371 28.36 -5.19 -12.63
CA VAL A 371 27.65 -5.46 -11.38
C VAL A 371 27.53 -4.11 -10.68
N ASP A 372 26.31 -3.57 -10.69
CA ASP A 372 25.97 -2.47 -9.80
C ASP A 372 25.81 -3.05 -8.39
N GLU A 373 26.56 -2.53 -7.43
CA GLU A 373 26.54 -2.97 -6.04
C GLU A 373 26.04 -1.84 -5.15
N ARG A 374 25.11 -2.16 -4.25
CA ARG A 374 24.63 -1.26 -3.21
C ARG A 374 24.91 -1.90 -1.88
N THR A 375 25.71 -1.21 -1.08
CA THR A 375 26.05 -1.61 0.28
C THR A 375 25.44 -0.62 1.25
N THR A 376 24.50 -1.07 2.07
CA THR A 376 23.89 -0.32 3.15
C THR A 376 24.43 -0.81 4.48
N VAL A 377 25.00 0.10 5.27
CA VAL A 377 25.45 -0.21 6.63
C VAL A 377 24.41 0.30 7.62
N TYR A 378 23.78 -0.63 8.32
CA TYR A 378 22.87 -0.34 9.43
C TYR A 378 23.66 -0.28 10.74
N THR A 379 23.74 0.90 11.34
CA THR A 379 24.26 1.07 12.70
C THR A 379 23.10 1.00 13.67
N ILE A 380 23.06 -0.07 14.46
CA ILE A 380 21.95 -0.36 15.36
C ILE A 380 22.42 -0.24 16.80
N LYS A 381 21.89 0.76 17.50
CA LYS A 381 22.02 0.89 18.96
C LYS A 381 20.86 0.14 19.61
N GLY A 382 21.18 -1.00 20.24
CA GLY A 382 20.20 -1.85 20.91
C GLY A 382 19.66 -1.24 22.22
N ALA A 383 18.61 -1.86 22.75
CA ALA A 383 18.01 -1.49 24.03
C ALA A 383 19.02 -1.70 25.18
N ALA A 384 18.97 -0.85 26.21
CA ALA A 384 19.99 -0.83 27.26
C ALA A 384 20.08 -2.10 28.13
N LYS A 385 18.96 -2.82 28.32
CA LYS A 385 18.85 -3.92 29.30
C LYS A 385 18.30 -5.22 28.73
N GLU A 386 17.95 -5.23 27.45
CA GLU A 386 17.23 -6.34 26.83
C GLU A 386 17.88 -6.65 25.49
N ASP A 387 18.09 -7.94 25.22
CA ASP A 387 18.44 -8.41 23.89
C ASP A 387 17.28 -8.12 22.92
N ARG A 388 17.63 -7.89 21.64
CA ARG A 388 16.67 -7.59 20.58
C ARG A 388 16.96 -8.43 19.35
N LYS A 389 15.94 -9.09 18.83
CA LYS A 389 15.92 -9.60 17.46
C LYS A 389 15.35 -8.54 16.56
N ILE A 390 16.16 -8.05 15.64
CA ILE A 390 15.80 -6.97 14.73
C ILE A 390 15.60 -7.56 13.35
N VAL A 391 14.47 -7.28 12.72
CA VAL A 391 14.23 -7.62 11.31
C VAL A 391 14.26 -6.32 10.53
N VAL A 392 15.22 -6.16 9.63
CA VAL A 392 15.34 -4.98 8.78
C VAL A 392 14.63 -5.24 7.46
N GLU A 393 13.62 -4.43 7.14
CA GLU A 393 13.00 -4.40 5.82
C GLU A 393 13.85 -3.53 4.88
N HIS A 394 14.78 -4.19 4.19
CA HIS A 394 15.66 -3.57 3.21
C HIS A 394 14.95 -3.49 1.86
N PRO A 395 14.77 -2.30 1.27
CA PRO A 395 14.07 -2.15 -0.01
C PRO A 395 14.67 -3.00 -1.12
N ARG A 396 13.81 -3.61 -1.93
CA ARG A 396 14.17 -4.42 -3.09
C ARG A 396 13.66 -3.76 -4.36
N SER A 397 14.52 -3.71 -5.36
CA SER A 397 14.17 -3.31 -6.73
C SER A 397 14.27 -4.52 -7.65
N ALA A 398 13.48 -4.52 -8.74
CA ALA A 398 13.54 -5.59 -9.73
C ALA A 398 14.97 -5.76 -10.28
N GLY A 399 15.41 -7.01 -10.41
CA GLY A 399 16.77 -7.35 -10.86
C GLY A 399 17.85 -7.28 -9.79
N TRP A 400 17.59 -6.67 -8.62
CA TRP A 400 18.53 -6.67 -7.52
C TRP A 400 18.40 -7.94 -6.68
N GLU A 401 19.54 -8.55 -6.40
CA GLU A 401 19.69 -9.76 -5.61
C GLU A 401 20.41 -9.43 -4.29
N LEU A 402 19.99 -10.07 -3.20
CA LEU A 402 20.70 -10.00 -1.92
C LEU A 402 21.99 -10.85 -2.03
N VAL A 403 23.10 -10.31 -1.54
CA VAL A 403 24.41 -11.00 -1.53
C VAL A 403 24.96 -11.13 -0.12
N THR A 404 24.85 -10.06 0.68
CA THR A 404 25.22 -10.07 2.10
C THR A 404 24.06 -9.52 2.92
N PRO A 405 23.65 -10.16 4.03
CA PRO A 405 24.10 -11.47 4.51
C PRO A 405 23.67 -12.61 3.58
N ASP A 406 24.01 -13.86 3.92
CA ASP A 406 23.58 -15.05 3.15
C ASP A 406 22.06 -14.97 2.88
N PRO A 407 21.63 -14.95 1.60
CA PRO A 407 20.22 -14.84 1.24
C PRO A 407 19.33 -15.91 1.87
N LYS A 408 19.88 -17.08 2.24
CA LYS A 408 19.13 -18.15 2.91
C LYS A 408 18.67 -17.78 4.32
N THR A 409 19.28 -16.76 4.92
CA THR A 409 18.91 -16.26 6.26
C THR A 409 17.85 -15.16 6.20
N ALA A 410 17.51 -14.66 5.01
CA ALA A 410 16.55 -13.59 4.80
C ALA A 410 15.24 -14.09 4.17
N GLU A 411 14.16 -13.40 4.48
CA GLU A 411 12.90 -13.52 3.74
C GLU A 411 12.86 -12.44 2.65
N MET A 412 12.04 -12.67 1.62
CA MET A 412 11.89 -11.83 0.45
C MET A 412 10.41 -11.60 0.20
N THR A 413 10.02 -10.35 0.06
CA THR A 413 8.70 -9.93 -0.39
C THR A 413 8.80 -9.44 -1.84
N ASP A 414 7.68 -8.98 -2.37
CA ASP A 414 7.61 -8.29 -3.67
C ASP A 414 8.43 -6.99 -3.68
N VAL A 415 8.52 -6.28 -2.55
CA VAL A 415 9.17 -4.96 -2.44
C VAL A 415 10.39 -4.90 -1.52
N ALA A 416 10.73 -5.95 -0.76
CA ALA A 416 11.82 -5.90 0.21
C ALA A 416 12.52 -7.24 0.47
N PHE A 417 13.73 -7.18 1.01
CA PHE A 417 14.38 -8.26 1.73
C PHE A 417 14.22 -8.00 3.24
N ARG A 418 13.79 -9.02 4.00
CA ARG A 418 13.69 -8.97 5.46
C ARG A 418 14.86 -9.70 6.07
N VAL A 419 15.79 -8.93 6.61
CA VAL A 419 17.09 -9.42 7.08
C VAL A 419 17.10 -9.44 8.61
N PRO A 420 17.22 -10.62 9.26
CA PRO A 420 17.26 -10.72 10.71
C PRO A 420 18.67 -10.45 11.26
N PHE A 421 18.73 -9.75 12.39
CA PHE A 421 19.95 -9.46 13.16
C PHE A 421 19.69 -9.64 14.67
N ASP A 422 20.60 -10.30 15.37
CA ASP A 422 20.59 -10.38 16.84
C ASP A 422 21.44 -9.25 17.44
N VAL A 423 20.85 -8.45 18.34
CA VAL A 423 21.52 -7.34 19.02
C VAL A 423 21.47 -7.53 20.52
N LYS A 424 22.63 -7.54 21.17
CA LYS A 424 22.73 -7.73 22.62
C LYS A 424 22.42 -6.46 23.39
N ALA A 425 21.88 -6.61 24.60
CA ALA A 425 21.57 -5.52 25.51
C ALA A 425 22.77 -4.56 25.66
N GLY A 426 22.52 -3.25 25.51
CA GLY A 426 23.49 -2.18 25.71
C GLY A 426 24.56 -2.06 24.62
N THR A 427 24.49 -2.86 23.54
CA THR A 427 25.49 -2.84 22.47
C THR A 427 25.07 -1.94 21.30
N THR A 428 26.07 -1.46 20.56
CA THR A 428 25.88 -0.87 19.23
C THR A 428 26.61 -1.73 18.23
N VAL A 429 25.89 -2.22 17.23
CA VAL A 429 26.41 -3.12 16.20
C VAL A 429 26.27 -2.50 14.83
N LYS A 430 27.15 -2.87 13.90
CA LYS A 430 27.05 -2.52 12.49
C LYS A 430 26.77 -3.78 11.69
N HIS A 431 25.69 -3.76 10.92
CA HIS A 431 25.36 -4.84 9.99
C HIS A 431 25.33 -4.31 8.57
N THR A 432 25.91 -5.09 7.67
CA THR A 432 26.01 -4.73 6.26
C THR A 432 24.99 -5.53 5.46
N VAL A 433 24.19 -4.83 4.66
CA VAL A 433 23.33 -5.42 3.64
C VAL A 433 23.86 -5.01 2.28
N THR A 434 24.28 -5.97 1.47
CA THR A 434 24.78 -5.75 0.12
C THR A 434 23.84 -6.40 -0.87
N THR A 435 23.33 -5.61 -1.81
CA THR A 435 22.57 -6.07 -2.95
C THR A 435 23.35 -5.82 -4.24
N GLN A 436 23.15 -6.67 -5.23
CA GLN A 436 23.82 -6.56 -6.54
C GLN A 436 22.80 -6.65 -7.66
N TRP A 437 23.04 -5.90 -8.74
CA TRP A 437 22.32 -6.02 -9.99
C TRP A 437 23.32 -6.31 -11.12
N PRO A 438 23.49 -7.59 -11.50
CA PRO A 438 24.29 -7.95 -12.65
C PRO A 438 23.55 -7.60 -13.95
N ARG A 439 24.23 -6.92 -14.87
CA ARG A 439 23.71 -6.62 -16.20
C ARG A 439 24.83 -6.60 -17.24
N ASP A 440 24.47 -6.95 -18.48
CA ASP A 440 25.35 -6.82 -19.63
C ASP A 440 25.04 -5.51 -20.36
N GLU A 441 26.08 -4.78 -20.72
CA GLU A 441 26.02 -3.55 -21.51
C GLU A 441 26.81 -3.76 -22.81
N GLU A 442 26.23 -3.32 -23.93
CA GLU A 442 26.84 -3.40 -25.25
C GLU A 442 26.76 -2.03 -25.91
N THR A 443 27.92 -1.45 -26.20
CA THR A 443 28.05 -0.09 -26.74
C THR A 443 29.06 -0.08 -27.88
N ALA A 444 28.77 0.65 -28.96
CA ALA A 444 29.75 0.87 -30.02
C ALA A 444 30.89 1.76 -29.49
N LEU A 445 32.12 1.28 -29.60
CA LEU A 445 33.32 1.97 -29.08
C LEU A 445 33.52 3.37 -29.69
N VAL A 446 33.07 3.57 -30.94
CA VAL A 446 33.13 4.86 -31.62
C VAL A 446 32.19 5.91 -31.01
N ASP A 447 31.07 5.47 -30.42
CA ASP A 447 30.01 6.34 -29.89
C ASP A 447 30.27 6.77 -28.44
N ILE A 448 31.20 6.11 -27.74
CA ILE A 448 31.57 6.46 -26.36
C ILE A 448 32.18 7.87 -26.35
N ASP A 449 31.69 8.75 -25.48
CA ASP A 449 32.20 10.10 -25.35
C ASP A 449 33.63 10.12 -24.73
N LEU A 450 34.32 11.26 -24.85
CA LEU A 450 35.70 11.37 -24.39
C LEU A 450 35.85 11.16 -22.88
N ASP A 451 34.94 11.69 -22.07
CA ASP A 451 35.05 11.60 -20.60
C ASP A 451 34.87 10.15 -20.13
N THR A 452 33.91 9.44 -20.70
CA THR A 452 33.70 8.01 -20.45
C THR A 452 34.90 7.16 -20.91
N VAL A 453 35.48 7.46 -22.08
CA VAL A 453 36.71 6.79 -22.55
C VAL A 453 37.86 7.00 -21.56
N LEU A 454 38.04 8.22 -21.05
CA LEU A 454 39.10 8.51 -20.07
C LEU A 454 38.83 7.85 -18.70
N ALA A 455 37.57 7.74 -18.28
CA ALA A 455 37.20 7.01 -17.08
C ALA A 455 37.51 5.51 -17.19
N TYR A 456 37.29 4.89 -18.35
CA TYR A 456 37.71 3.51 -18.58
C TYR A 456 39.24 3.36 -18.68
N ALA A 457 39.94 4.35 -19.25
CA ALA A 457 41.40 4.33 -19.32
C ALA A 457 42.08 4.25 -17.93
N SER A 458 41.45 4.79 -16.89
CA SER A 458 41.93 4.72 -15.49
C SER A 458 41.27 3.62 -14.64
N ASN A 459 40.36 2.81 -15.20
CA ASN A 459 39.60 1.83 -14.43
C ASN A 459 40.43 0.58 -14.11
N GLU A 460 40.72 0.37 -12.82
CA GLU A 460 41.52 -0.76 -12.34
C GLU A 460 40.88 -2.14 -12.61
N ASN A 461 39.55 -2.19 -12.81
CA ASN A 461 38.82 -3.42 -13.12
C ASN A 461 39.00 -3.90 -14.57
N LEU A 462 39.59 -3.09 -15.46
CA LEU A 462 39.93 -3.48 -16.82
C LEU A 462 41.34 -4.07 -16.89
N THR A 463 41.63 -4.86 -17.93
CA THR A 463 43.01 -5.36 -18.11
C THR A 463 43.95 -4.22 -18.53
N PRO A 464 45.27 -4.33 -18.32
CA PRO A 464 46.23 -3.34 -18.79
C PRO A 464 46.12 -3.07 -20.30
N GLY A 465 45.84 -4.11 -21.11
CA GLY A 465 45.64 -3.97 -22.55
C GLY A 465 44.37 -3.18 -22.89
N GLN A 466 43.27 -3.44 -22.20
CA GLN A 466 42.01 -2.71 -22.39
C GLN A 466 42.14 -1.24 -21.96
N ARG A 467 42.79 -0.96 -20.82
CA ARG A 467 43.10 0.42 -20.40
C ARG A 467 43.94 1.16 -21.43
N ALA A 468 45.00 0.52 -21.95
CA ALA A 468 45.84 1.11 -22.98
C ALA A 468 45.04 1.41 -24.27
N ALA A 469 44.08 0.55 -24.62
CA ALA A 469 43.19 0.79 -25.76
C ALA A 469 42.31 2.03 -25.55
N PHE A 470 41.69 2.16 -24.38
CA PHE A 470 40.91 3.36 -24.03
C PHE A 470 41.77 4.62 -23.96
N THR A 471 43.00 4.57 -23.43
CA THR A 471 43.94 5.71 -23.47
C THR A 471 44.18 6.18 -24.90
N ARG A 472 44.47 5.25 -25.82
CA ARG A 472 44.72 5.57 -27.22
C ARG A 472 43.49 6.09 -27.95
N MET A 473 42.31 5.53 -27.67
CA MET A 473 41.03 6.08 -28.15
C MET A 473 40.83 7.52 -27.67
N GLY A 474 41.15 7.80 -26.40
CA GLY A 474 41.04 9.14 -25.80
C GLY A 474 41.95 10.15 -26.49
N GLU A 475 43.19 9.77 -26.79
CA GLU A 475 44.13 10.60 -27.58
C GLU A 475 43.60 10.91 -28.98
N MET A 476 43.07 9.90 -29.69
CA MET A 476 42.50 10.07 -31.03
C MET A 476 41.25 10.95 -31.01
N LYS A 477 40.34 10.76 -30.05
CA LYS A 477 39.14 11.60 -29.86
C LYS A 477 39.50 13.03 -29.50
N ARG A 478 40.47 13.25 -28.62
CA ARG A 478 40.99 14.59 -28.30
C ARG A 478 41.52 15.27 -29.55
N LYS A 479 42.23 14.54 -30.42
CA LYS A 479 42.72 15.10 -31.67
C LYS A 479 41.60 15.53 -32.63
N VAL A 480 40.51 14.75 -32.70
CA VAL A 480 39.33 15.11 -33.48
C VAL A 480 38.69 16.39 -32.90
N GLN A 481 38.52 16.48 -31.57
CA GLN A 481 37.97 17.67 -30.91
C GLN A 481 38.85 18.92 -31.13
N GLU A 482 40.18 18.78 -31.08
CA GLU A 482 41.11 19.89 -31.40
C GLU A 482 40.93 20.39 -32.84
N LEU A 483 40.77 19.47 -33.80
CA LEU A 483 40.56 19.82 -35.21
C LEU A 483 39.19 20.48 -35.41
N ASP A 484 38.15 19.98 -34.74
CA ASP A 484 36.81 20.59 -34.77
C ASP A 484 36.86 22.04 -34.24
N ALA A 485 37.54 22.28 -33.11
CA ALA A 485 37.72 23.63 -32.57
C ALA A 485 38.55 24.55 -33.50
N GLN A 486 39.57 24.02 -34.19
CA GLN A 486 40.33 24.81 -35.18
C GLN A 486 39.50 25.16 -36.42
N ILE A 487 38.67 24.23 -36.90
CA ILE A 487 37.75 24.47 -38.01
C ILE A 487 36.75 25.57 -37.65
N GLU A 488 36.19 25.52 -36.44
CA GLU A 488 35.27 26.54 -35.93
C GLU A 488 35.95 27.92 -35.86
N ASN A 489 37.14 28.00 -35.26
CA ASN A 489 37.90 29.25 -35.17
C ASN A 489 38.25 29.87 -36.54
N GLU A 490 38.67 29.06 -37.51
CA GLU A 490 38.93 29.52 -38.88
C GLU A 490 37.63 29.94 -39.60
N GLY A 491 36.52 29.26 -39.32
CA GLY A 491 35.18 29.62 -39.78
C GLY A 491 34.75 31.00 -39.28
N GLU A 492 34.85 31.23 -37.97
CA GLU A 492 34.54 32.53 -37.36
C GLU A 492 35.46 33.65 -37.84
N ALA A 493 36.75 33.36 -38.07
CA ALA A 493 37.69 34.34 -38.65
C ALA A 493 37.29 34.72 -40.08
N ARG A 494 36.95 33.75 -40.92
CA ARG A 494 36.46 33.98 -42.28
C ARG A 494 35.16 34.79 -42.30
N ASP A 495 34.22 34.45 -41.42
CA ASP A 495 32.90 35.09 -41.42
C ASP A 495 33.01 36.57 -41.00
N ARG A 496 33.91 36.92 -40.07
CA ARG A 496 34.26 38.32 -39.76
C ARG A 496 34.80 39.07 -40.99
N LEU A 497 35.63 38.43 -41.81
CA LEU A 497 36.12 39.06 -43.04
C LEU A 497 34.98 39.29 -44.05
N PHE A 498 34.00 38.40 -44.15
CA PHE A 498 32.84 38.60 -45.02
C PHE A 498 31.95 39.75 -44.55
N GLU A 499 31.80 39.95 -43.24
CA GLU A 499 31.12 41.13 -42.69
C GLU A 499 31.84 42.43 -43.07
N ASP A 500 33.17 42.46 -42.91
CA ASP A 500 33.99 43.62 -43.28
C ASP A 500 33.96 43.89 -44.80
N GLN A 501 33.99 42.84 -45.64
CA GLN A 501 33.76 43.00 -47.08
C GLN A 501 32.40 43.62 -47.37
N GLY A 502 31.34 43.22 -46.67
CA GLY A 502 30.02 43.83 -46.77
C GLY A 502 30.08 45.34 -46.51
N ARG A 503 30.76 45.75 -45.43
CA ARG A 503 30.95 47.16 -45.06
C ARG A 503 31.75 47.93 -46.10
N ILE A 504 32.83 47.35 -46.64
CA ILE A 504 33.63 47.99 -47.69
C ILE A 504 32.83 48.13 -48.99
N ARG A 505 31.99 47.15 -49.37
CA ARG A 505 31.10 47.28 -50.55
C ARG A 505 30.15 48.47 -50.41
N GLU A 506 29.56 48.66 -49.23
CA GLU A 506 28.72 49.84 -48.96
C GLU A 506 29.51 51.14 -49.02
N ASN A 507 30.72 51.18 -48.45
CA ASN A 507 31.59 52.35 -48.54
C ASN A 507 31.98 52.68 -49.99
N ILE A 508 32.25 51.68 -50.83
CA ILE A 508 32.57 51.86 -52.26
C ILE A 508 31.39 52.49 -53.02
N LYS A 509 30.14 52.10 -52.69
CA LYS A 509 28.93 52.68 -53.29
C LYS A 509 28.74 54.15 -52.90
N ALA A 510 29.19 54.54 -51.71
CA ALA A 510 28.99 55.89 -51.16
C ALA A 510 30.03 56.92 -51.65
N VAL A 511 31.15 56.49 -52.23
CA VAL A 511 32.23 57.39 -52.67
C VAL A 511 32.22 57.66 -54.18
N PRO A 512 32.63 58.86 -54.65
CA PRO A 512 32.67 59.17 -56.08
C PRO A 512 33.57 58.24 -56.89
N ALA A 513 33.10 57.88 -58.09
CA ALA A 513 33.82 57.03 -59.02
C ALA A 513 35.15 57.68 -59.47
N GLY A 514 36.24 56.90 -59.45
CA GLY A 514 37.58 57.35 -59.83
C GLY A 514 38.33 58.12 -58.75
N SER A 515 37.77 58.26 -57.54
CA SER A 515 38.45 58.93 -56.42
C SER A 515 39.59 58.08 -55.83
N ASP A 516 40.60 58.75 -55.24
CA ASP A 516 41.68 58.08 -54.52
C ASP A 516 41.17 57.20 -53.37
N LEU A 517 40.07 57.63 -52.73
CA LEU A 517 39.42 56.91 -51.65
C LEU A 517 38.75 55.62 -52.15
N GLN A 518 38.05 55.66 -53.29
CA GLN A 518 37.50 54.46 -53.93
C GLN A 518 38.62 53.46 -54.28
N SER A 519 39.73 53.95 -54.83
CA SER A 519 40.90 53.12 -55.16
C SER A 519 41.49 52.44 -53.92
N ARG A 520 41.46 53.10 -52.75
CA ARG A 520 41.90 52.51 -51.48
C ARG A 520 40.98 51.38 -51.02
N TYR A 521 39.66 51.59 -51.04
CA TYR A 521 38.69 50.56 -50.65
C TYR A 521 38.72 49.34 -51.57
N LEU A 522 38.92 49.53 -52.88
CA LEU A 522 39.08 48.40 -53.80
C LEU A 522 40.34 47.56 -53.50
N ARG A 523 41.46 48.20 -53.13
CA ARG A 523 42.67 47.48 -52.70
C ARG A 523 42.45 46.74 -51.38
N GLU A 524 41.72 47.33 -50.45
CA GLU A 524 41.38 46.72 -49.16
C GLU A 524 40.44 45.53 -49.35
N MET A 525 39.45 45.63 -50.24
CA MET A 525 38.59 44.51 -50.64
C MET A 525 39.40 43.33 -51.16
N GLY A 526 40.34 43.56 -52.08
CA GLY A 526 41.19 42.50 -52.62
C GLY A 526 42.01 41.79 -51.54
N LYS A 527 42.53 42.54 -50.55
CA LYS A 527 43.22 41.94 -49.40
C LYS A 527 42.30 41.06 -48.55
N LEU A 528 41.10 41.55 -48.23
CA LEU A 528 40.12 40.75 -47.46
C LEU A 528 39.69 39.50 -48.23
N GLU A 529 39.58 39.56 -49.56
CA GLU A 529 39.30 38.40 -50.41
C GLU A 529 40.44 37.36 -50.35
N ASP A 530 41.69 37.80 -50.44
CA ASP A 530 42.87 36.93 -50.31
C ASP A 530 42.98 36.26 -48.92
N GLU A 531 42.68 37.01 -47.86
CA GLU A 531 42.64 36.51 -46.48
C GLU A 531 41.48 35.52 -46.27
N ALA A 532 40.28 35.83 -46.73
CA ALA A 532 39.13 34.93 -46.65
C ALA A 532 39.38 33.62 -47.42
N GLN A 533 40.03 33.70 -48.58
CA GLN A 533 40.43 32.53 -49.35
C GLN A 533 41.50 31.69 -48.62
N THR A 534 42.35 32.33 -47.81
CA THR A 534 43.32 31.63 -46.96
C THR A 534 42.63 30.85 -45.84
N HIS A 535 41.70 31.48 -45.11
CA HIS A 535 40.90 30.78 -44.10
C HIS A 535 40.09 29.63 -44.70
N LYS A 536 39.50 29.81 -45.89
CA LYS A 536 38.82 28.72 -46.60
C LYS A 536 39.75 27.54 -46.88
N ARG A 537 40.96 27.78 -47.39
CA ARG A 537 41.96 26.72 -47.61
C ARG A 537 42.35 26.02 -46.30
N ASN A 538 42.46 26.74 -45.20
CA ASN A 538 42.72 26.17 -43.89
C ASN A 538 41.57 25.28 -43.42
N ILE A 539 40.32 25.74 -43.53
CA ILE A 539 39.12 24.95 -43.22
C ILE A 539 39.09 23.66 -44.03
N ASP A 540 39.31 23.73 -45.35
CA ASP A 540 39.32 22.54 -46.22
C ASP A 540 40.43 21.55 -45.84
N ARG A 541 41.63 22.05 -45.50
CA ARG A 541 42.75 21.22 -45.02
C ARG A 541 42.42 20.55 -43.68
N LEU A 542 41.98 21.33 -42.69
CA LEU A 542 41.64 20.83 -41.36
C LEU A 542 40.47 19.83 -41.42
N THR A 543 39.47 20.06 -42.28
CA THR A 543 38.35 19.13 -42.48
C THR A 543 38.82 17.78 -43.04
N ARG A 544 39.79 17.78 -43.96
CA ARG A 544 40.41 16.53 -44.47
C ARG A 544 41.21 15.82 -43.38
N GLU A 545 42.00 16.57 -42.61
CA GLU A 545 42.75 16.02 -41.46
C GLU A 545 41.79 15.42 -40.42
N ARG A 546 40.69 16.10 -40.12
CA ARG A 546 39.64 15.65 -39.19
C ARG A 546 38.99 14.36 -39.66
N THR A 547 38.59 14.31 -40.93
CA THR A 547 38.00 13.10 -41.54
C THR A 547 38.99 11.93 -41.53
N THR A 548 40.26 12.19 -41.84
CA THR A 548 41.33 11.19 -41.80
C THR A 548 41.48 10.64 -40.38
N GLN A 549 41.42 11.51 -39.38
CA GLN A 549 41.61 11.08 -38.00
C GLN A 549 40.40 10.36 -37.42
N GLN A 550 39.19 10.68 -37.87
CA GLN A 550 38.00 9.89 -37.57
C GLN A 550 38.06 8.50 -38.20
N GLN A 551 38.51 8.38 -39.45
CA GLN A 551 38.69 7.08 -40.08
C GLN A 551 39.74 6.25 -39.33
N ALA A 552 40.87 6.87 -38.95
CA ALA A 552 41.90 6.20 -38.16
C ALA A 552 41.37 5.71 -36.80
N LEU A 553 40.50 6.50 -36.14
CA LEU A 553 39.81 6.06 -34.92
C LEU A 553 38.88 4.88 -35.18
N ALA A 554 38.07 4.93 -36.25
CA ALA A 554 37.17 3.84 -36.62
C ALA A 554 37.93 2.54 -36.94
N ASP A 555 39.00 2.64 -37.72
CA ASP A 555 39.86 1.50 -38.09
C ASP A 555 40.57 0.92 -36.85
N TYR A 556 41.08 1.77 -35.98
CA TYR A 556 41.70 1.35 -34.72
C TYR A 556 40.71 0.55 -33.87
N VAL A 557 39.51 1.10 -33.67
CA VAL A 557 38.45 0.50 -32.88
C VAL A 557 37.94 -0.80 -33.49
N ALA A 558 37.80 -0.88 -34.82
CA ALA A 558 37.42 -2.10 -35.52
C ALA A 558 38.47 -3.21 -35.38
N GLY A 559 39.75 -2.85 -35.29
CA GLY A 559 40.87 -3.78 -35.13
C GLY A 559 41.14 -4.26 -33.70
N LEU A 560 40.38 -3.79 -32.70
CA LEU A 560 40.54 -4.25 -31.31
C LEU A 560 39.99 -5.66 -31.11
N GLN A 561 40.73 -6.47 -30.35
CA GLN A 561 40.33 -7.82 -29.93
C GLN A 561 40.98 -8.14 -28.57
N LEU A 562 40.39 -7.60 -27.48
CA LEU A 562 40.95 -7.55 -26.12
C LEU A 562 39.96 -7.92 -25.02
#